data_AF-A0A4Q5YDD9-F1
#
_entry.id   AF-A0A4Q5YDD9-F1
#
_cell.length_a   1.000
_cell.length_b   1.000
_cell.length_c   1.000
_cell.angle_alpha   90.00
_cell.angle_beta   90.00
_cell.angle_gamma   90.00
#
_symmetry.space_group_name_H-M   'P 1'
#
loop_
_entity.id
_entity.type
_entity.pdbx_description
1 polymer ?
#
loop_
_entity_poly.entity_id
_entity_poly.type
_entity_poly.pdbx_seq_one_letter_code
_entity_poly.pdbx_strand_id
1 'polypeptide(L)'
;MENFKDDNNQVKDFATLLLPLFEPEEEKVTPATEDELDNFMTIAAGKGVPQDVIVQLVTFYTVTNGIEGIDGFSFFACDDETLFEWWDDKELWLGQRDDDVLRWANGKFCLGDASNVSYDTKFEHDTLLQLLKFSVDDWELTQ
;
A
#
# COMPACT_ATOMS: atom_id res chain seq x y z
N MET A 1 22.41 -8.02 14.96
CA MET A 1 22.41 -6.54 15.00
C MET A 1 22.59 -6.08 13.57
N GLU A 2 21.61 -6.36 12.71
CA GLU A 2 21.64 -6.08 11.28
C GLU A 2 20.18 -5.84 10.88
N ASN A 3 19.87 -4.63 10.38
CA ASN A 3 18.82 -4.32 9.39
C ASN A 3 18.48 -2.82 9.27
N PHE A 4 18.97 -1.94 10.16
CA PHE A 4 18.65 -0.49 10.10
C PHE A 4 19.09 0.26 8.83
N LYS A 5 19.84 -0.36 7.90
CA LYS A 5 20.24 0.25 6.63
C LYS A 5 19.26 -0.02 5.48
N ASP A 6 18.55 -1.16 5.51
CA ASP A 6 17.61 -1.53 4.45
C ASP A 6 16.27 -0.80 4.61
N ASP A 7 15.79 -0.66 5.85
CA ASP A 7 14.54 0.05 6.15
C ASP A 7 14.60 1.52 5.69
N ASN A 8 15.76 2.18 5.92
CA ASN A 8 16.00 3.56 5.50
C ASN A 8 16.07 3.76 3.97
N ASN A 9 16.35 2.69 3.20
CA ASN A 9 16.34 2.76 1.75
C ASN A 9 14.93 2.55 1.19
N GLN A 10 14.15 1.61 1.76
CA GLN A 10 12.76 1.41 1.32
C GLN A 10 11.87 2.62 1.62
N VAL A 11 12.01 3.26 2.79
CA VAL A 11 11.29 4.51 3.10
C VAL A 11 11.58 5.58 2.05
N LYS A 12 12.84 5.72 1.62
CA LYS A 12 13.22 6.67 0.57
C LYS A 12 12.65 6.29 -0.78
N ASP A 13 12.61 5.00 -1.11
CA ASP A 13 12.03 4.54 -2.37
C ASP A 13 10.53 4.81 -2.43
N PHE A 14 9.79 4.56 -1.34
CA PHE A 14 8.38 4.95 -1.24
C PHE A 14 8.20 6.46 -1.34
N ALA A 15 8.96 7.25 -0.58
CA ALA A 15 8.87 8.70 -0.63
C ALA A 15 9.18 9.27 -2.02
N THR A 16 10.19 8.71 -2.71
CA THR A 16 10.58 9.16 -4.06
C THR A 16 9.51 8.82 -5.10
N LEU A 17 8.81 7.69 -4.94
CA LEU A 17 7.74 7.30 -5.84
C LEU A 17 6.45 8.08 -5.58
N LEU A 18 6.07 8.19 -4.30
CA LEU A 18 4.77 8.68 -3.88
C LEU A 18 4.73 10.21 -3.85
N LEU A 19 5.67 10.87 -3.15
CA LEU A 19 5.55 12.32 -2.90
C LEU A 19 5.38 13.15 -4.19
N PRO A 20 6.07 12.87 -5.32
CA PRO A 20 5.87 13.63 -6.56
C PRO A 20 4.45 13.55 -7.14
N LEU A 21 3.73 12.44 -6.92
CA LEU A 21 2.33 12.28 -7.35
C LEU A 21 1.40 13.24 -6.58
N PHE A 22 1.84 13.70 -5.41
CA PHE A 22 1.06 14.51 -4.47
C PHE A 22 1.60 15.96 -4.34
N GLU A 23 2.71 16.30 -5.01
CA GLU A 23 3.31 17.65 -4.99
C GLU A 23 2.47 18.79 -5.60
N PRO A 24 1.56 18.59 -6.59
CA PRO A 24 0.76 19.70 -7.11
C PRO A 24 -0.49 20.04 -6.28
N GLU A 25 -0.92 19.15 -5.38
CA GLU A 25 -2.11 19.34 -4.55
C GLU A 25 -1.77 20.08 -3.24
N GLU A 26 -2.67 20.94 -2.75
CA GLU A 26 -2.47 21.66 -1.48
C GLU A 26 -2.55 20.73 -0.24
N GLU A 27 -2.85 19.44 -0.44
CA GLU A 27 -2.99 18.45 0.61
C GLU A 27 -1.64 17.82 0.99
N LYS A 28 -1.32 17.92 2.29
CA LYS A 28 -0.09 17.35 2.83
C LYS A 28 -0.26 15.86 3.04
N VAL A 29 0.47 15.07 2.26
CA VAL A 29 0.78 13.68 2.61
C VAL A 29 1.33 13.66 4.04
N THR A 30 0.58 13.02 4.94
CA THR A 30 0.89 12.99 6.37
C THR A 30 1.21 11.55 6.76
N PRO A 31 2.38 11.26 7.35
CA PRO A 31 2.71 9.92 7.79
C PRO A 31 1.90 9.50 9.03
N ALA A 32 1.79 8.21 9.25
CA ALA A 32 1.17 7.67 10.46
C ALA A 32 2.02 7.97 11.69
N THR A 33 1.36 8.18 12.82
CA THR A 33 1.98 8.31 14.14
C THR A 33 2.47 6.96 14.65
N GLU A 34 3.40 6.97 15.61
CA GLU A 34 3.89 5.74 16.24
C GLU A 34 2.75 4.92 16.87
N ASP A 35 1.79 5.58 17.52
CA ASP A 35 0.64 4.92 18.16
C ASP A 35 -0.29 4.25 17.12
N GLU A 36 -0.52 4.88 15.97
CA GLU A 36 -1.30 4.31 14.87
C GLU A 36 -0.61 3.09 14.26
N LEU A 37 0.72 3.17 14.04
CA LEU A 37 1.52 2.06 13.53
C LEU A 37 1.53 0.88 14.51
N ASP A 38 1.69 1.13 15.81
CA ASP A 38 1.66 0.10 16.85
C ASP A 38 0.30 -0.59 16.93
N ASN A 39 -0.78 0.18 16.78
CA ASN A 39 -2.13 -0.36 16.74
C ASN A 39 -2.35 -1.23 15.49
N PHE A 40 -1.96 -0.73 14.31
CA PHE A 40 -2.02 -1.48 13.05
C PHE A 40 -1.26 -2.81 13.16
N MET A 41 -0.01 -2.79 13.63
CA MET A 41 0.81 -4.00 13.81
C MET A 41 0.12 -5.02 14.72
N THR A 42 -0.46 -4.54 15.82
CA THR A 42 -1.18 -5.40 16.77
C THR A 42 -2.41 -6.06 16.12
N ILE A 43 -3.22 -5.29 15.41
CA ILE A 43 -4.42 -5.78 14.73
C ILE A 43 -4.05 -6.76 13.61
N ALA A 44 -3.10 -6.40 12.75
CA ALA A 44 -2.67 -7.22 11.62
C ALA A 44 -2.06 -8.55 12.09
N ALA A 45 -1.21 -8.51 13.12
CA ALA A 45 -0.66 -9.71 13.73
C ALA A 45 -1.75 -10.58 14.38
N GLY A 46 -2.70 -9.97 15.08
CA GLY A 46 -3.85 -10.67 15.68
C GLY A 46 -4.76 -11.35 14.64
N LYS A 47 -4.84 -10.80 13.43
CA LYS A 47 -5.56 -11.38 12.28
C LYS A 47 -4.74 -12.45 11.55
N GLY A 48 -3.45 -12.57 11.83
CA GLY A 48 -2.55 -13.54 11.19
C GLY A 48 -2.05 -13.09 9.81
N VAL A 49 -1.98 -11.79 9.56
CA VAL A 49 -1.33 -11.24 8.37
C VAL A 49 0.16 -11.64 8.38
N PRO A 50 0.75 -12.05 7.25
CA PRO A 50 2.17 -12.41 7.20
C PRO A 50 3.08 -11.25 7.65
N GLN A 51 4.12 -11.57 8.43
CA GLN A 51 4.98 -10.55 9.05
C GLN A 51 5.70 -9.67 8.02
N ASP A 52 6.11 -10.24 6.90
CA ASP A 52 6.75 -9.53 5.79
C ASP A 52 5.80 -8.54 5.11
N VAL A 53 4.50 -8.84 5.07
CA VAL A 53 3.46 -7.93 4.57
C VAL A 53 3.23 -6.80 5.57
N ILE A 54 3.16 -7.10 6.86
CA ILE A 54 3.04 -6.09 7.93
C ILE A 54 4.21 -5.10 7.86
N VAL A 55 5.45 -5.57 7.73
CA VAL A 55 6.64 -4.72 7.65
C VAL A 55 6.59 -3.77 6.44
N GLN A 56 6.16 -4.26 5.29
CA GLN A 56 6.02 -3.44 4.09
C GLN A 56 4.94 -2.36 4.24
N LEU A 57 3.79 -2.73 4.83
CA LEU A 57 2.70 -1.78 5.07
C LEU A 57 3.07 -0.74 6.12
N VAL A 58 3.71 -1.12 7.23
CA VAL A 58 4.25 -0.16 8.21
C VAL A 58 5.23 0.80 7.55
N THR A 59 6.12 0.29 6.72
CA THR A 59 7.09 1.12 5.98
C THR A 59 6.38 2.13 5.07
N PHE A 60 5.36 1.69 4.33
CA PHE A 60 4.51 2.59 3.53
C PHE A 60 3.82 3.64 4.41
N TYR A 61 3.25 3.23 5.55
CA TYR A 61 2.53 4.12 6.44
C TYR A 61 3.40 5.17 7.14
N THR A 62 4.71 4.93 7.26
CA THR A 62 5.68 5.95 7.73
C THR A 62 5.91 7.09 6.72
N VAL A 63 5.47 6.91 5.47
CA VAL A 63 5.52 7.95 4.43
C VAL A 63 4.16 8.63 4.27
N THR A 64 3.07 7.87 4.34
CA THR A 64 1.69 8.35 4.14
C THR A 64 0.69 7.53 4.97
N ASN A 65 -0.25 8.15 5.67
CA ASN A 65 -1.32 7.46 6.41
C ASN A 65 -2.64 7.49 5.64
N GLY A 66 -2.62 6.97 4.41
CA GLY A 66 -3.76 7.07 3.50
C GLY A 66 -3.75 8.36 2.68
N ILE A 67 -4.50 8.33 1.58
CA ILE A 67 -4.56 9.38 0.56
C ILE A 67 -5.97 9.41 0.00
N GLU A 68 -6.59 10.59 -0.03
CA GLU A 68 -7.93 10.77 -0.61
C GLU A 68 -7.84 11.16 -2.10
N GLY A 69 -7.75 10.16 -2.99
CA GLY A 69 -8.11 10.33 -4.40
C GLY A 69 -7.27 11.31 -5.21
N ILE A 70 -5.96 11.38 -4.97
CA ILE A 70 -5.04 12.26 -5.72
C ILE A 70 -4.41 11.50 -6.89
N ASP A 71 -4.47 12.10 -8.09
CA ASP A 71 -3.96 11.53 -9.35
C ASP A 71 -4.45 10.09 -9.61
N GLY A 72 -5.74 9.87 -9.35
CA GLY A 72 -6.40 8.57 -9.48
C GLY A 72 -6.15 7.62 -8.31
N PHE A 73 -5.15 7.86 -7.45
CA PHE A 73 -4.84 7.02 -6.31
C PHE A 73 -5.62 7.40 -5.05
N SER A 74 -6.21 6.41 -4.41
CA SER A 74 -6.67 6.50 -3.02
C SER A 74 -6.09 5.36 -2.20
N PHE A 75 -5.71 5.63 -0.96
CA PHE A 75 -5.20 4.63 -0.03
C PHE A 75 -5.90 4.76 1.30
N PHE A 76 -6.29 3.62 1.89
CA PHE A 76 -6.85 3.60 3.23
C PHE A 76 -5.74 3.87 4.26
N ALA A 77 -6.10 4.60 5.31
CA ALA A 77 -5.24 4.80 6.47
C ALA A 77 -5.00 3.48 7.22
N CYS A 78 -3.92 3.39 7.99
CA CYS A 78 -3.54 2.16 8.68
C CYS A 78 -4.51 1.76 9.81
N ASP A 79 -5.31 2.70 10.30
CA ASP A 79 -6.36 2.51 11.30
C ASP A 79 -7.75 2.30 10.69
N ASP A 80 -7.88 2.31 9.37
CA ASP A 80 -9.14 2.06 8.68
C ASP A 80 -9.50 0.57 8.75
N GLU A 81 -10.67 0.28 9.33
CA GLU A 81 -11.20 -1.09 9.42
C GLU A 81 -11.44 -1.73 8.04
N THR A 82 -11.67 -0.90 7.01
CA THR A 82 -11.90 -1.30 5.62
C THR A 82 -10.74 -2.12 5.05
N LEU A 83 -9.51 -1.89 5.54
CA LEU A 83 -8.32 -2.69 5.18
C LEU A 83 -8.55 -4.20 5.36
N PHE A 84 -9.35 -4.57 6.35
CA PHE A 84 -9.56 -5.95 6.79
C PHE A 84 -10.97 -6.48 6.50
N GLU A 85 -11.82 -5.74 5.78
CA GLU A 85 -13.19 -6.15 5.48
C GLU A 85 -13.24 -7.51 4.78
N TRP A 86 -12.28 -7.76 3.89
CA TRP A 86 -12.17 -8.98 3.09
C TRP A 86 -11.19 -10.02 3.67
N TRP A 87 -10.85 -9.90 4.96
CA TRP A 87 -9.84 -10.78 5.56
C TRP A 87 -10.28 -12.25 5.73
N ASP A 88 -11.59 -12.51 5.72
CA ASP A 88 -12.12 -13.87 5.69
C ASP A 88 -11.69 -14.61 4.40
N ASP A 89 -11.55 -13.88 3.30
CA ASP A 89 -11.01 -14.36 2.02
C ASP A 89 -9.48 -14.23 1.92
N LYS A 90 -8.82 -13.80 3.00
CA LYS A 90 -7.37 -13.54 3.07
C LYS A 90 -6.90 -12.42 2.14
N GLU A 91 -7.73 -11.40 1.98
CA GLU A 91 -7.40 -10.20 1.23
C GLU A 91 -7.23 -8.99 2.16
N LEU A 92 -6.23 -8.16 1.86
CA LEU A 92 -6.12 -6.79 2.39
C LEU A 92 -6.36 -5.83 1.24
N TRP A 93 -7.42 -5.03 1.33
CA TRP A 93 -7.69 -3.98 0.35
C TRP A 93 -6.96 -2.73 0.80
N LEU A 94 -5.95 -2.29 0.04
CA LEU A 94 -5.06 -1.22 0.47
C LEU A 94 -5.52 0.15 -0.03
N GLY A 95 -6.27 0.15 -1.12
CA GLY A 95 -6.66 1.36 -1.81
C GLY A 95 -7.12 1.08 -3.22
N GLN A 96 -7.26 2.14 -4.00
CA GLN A 96 -7.71 2.10 -5.37
C GLN A 96 -6.85 3.01 -6.26
N ARG A 97 -6.88 2.71 -7.54
CA ARG A 97 -6.41 3.57 -8.61
C ARG A 97 -7.51 3.62 -9.66
N ASP A 98 -8.19 4.76 -9.80
CA ASP A 98 -9.44 4.87 -10.57
C ASP A 98 -10.43 3.76 -10.18
N ASP A 99 -10.79 2.88 -11.12
CA ASP A 99 -11.70 1.73 -10.89
C ASP A 99 -10.95 0.45 -10.44
N ASP A 100 -9.62 0.49 -10.39
CA ASP A 100 -8.78 -0.64 -9.99
C ASP A 100 -8.53 -0.64 -8.49
N VAL A 101 -8.38 -1.83 -7.92
CA VAL A 101 -8.12 -2.06 -6.50
C VAL A 101 -6.69 -2.56 -6.33
N LEU A 102 -5.93 -1.86 -5.47
CA LEU A 102 -4.65 -2.33 -4.96
C LEU A 102 -4.90 -3.19 -3.72
N ARG A 103 -4.45 -4.45 -3.77
CA ARG A 103 -4.67 -5.37 -2.64
C ARG A 103 -3.48 -6.29 -2.39
N TRP A 104 -3.44 -6.87 -1.21
CA TRP A 104 -2.65 -8.08 -0.98
C TRP A 104 -3.60 -9.29 -0.93
N ALA A 105 -3.32 -10.32 -1.71
CA ALA A 105 -4.09 -11.56 -1.77
C ALA A 105 -3.20 -12.71 -2.26
N ASN A 106 -3.48 -13.94 -1.82
CA ASN A 106 -2.78 -15.15 -2.29
C ASN A 106 -1.25 -15.08 -2.22
N GLY A 107 -0.69 -14.33 -1.26
CA GLY A 107 0.77 -14.18 -1.11
C GLY A 107 1.40 -13.15 -2.04
N LYS A 108 0.61 -12.34 -2.74
CA LYS A 108 1.06 -11.33 -3.70
C LYS A 108 0.37 -9.99 -3.46
N PHE A 109 1.02 -8.91 -3.86
CA PHE A 109 0.40 -7.61 -4.06
C PHE A 109 -0.13 -7.54 -5.49
N CYS A 110 -1.41 -7.23 -5.65
CA CYS A 110 -2.14 -7.36 -6.90
C CYS A 110 -2.83 -6.05 -7.31
N LEU A 111 -2.92 -5.82 -8.62
CA LEU A 111 -3.84 -4.87 -9.23
C LEU A 111 -4.95 -5.62 -9.99
N GLY A 112 -6.19 -5.29 -9.68
CA GLY A 112 -7.37 -5.88 -10.31
C GLY A 112 -8.60 -5.02 -10.09
N ASP A 113 -9.80 -5.57 -10.22
CA ASP A 113 -11.07 -4.87 -9.94
C ASP A 113 -11.82 -5.53 -8.76
N ALA A 114 -12.93 -4.95 -8.32
CA ALA A 114 -13.72 -5.48 -7.21
C ALA A 114 -14.16 -6.95 -7.38
N SER A 115 -14.28 -7.45 -8.61
CA SER A 115 -14.67 -8.81 -8.95
C SER A 115 -13.50 -9.74 -9.32
N ASN A 116 -12.31 -9.20 -9.57
CA ASN A 116 -11.15 -9.93 -10.03
C ASN A 116 -9.88 -9.48 -9.29
N VAL A 117 -9.34 -10.37 -8.45
CA VAL A 117 -8.17 -10.10 -7.58
C VAL A 117 -6.96 -9.58 -8.33
N SER A 118 -6.68 -10.14 -9.52
CA SER A 118 -5.59 -9.72 -10.39
C SER A 118 -6.00 -9.89 -11.84
N TYR A 119 -5.71 -8.91 -12.69
CA TYR A 119 -6.03 -9.00 -14.12
C TYR A 119 -5.27 -10.12 -14.83
N ASP A 120 -3.97 -10.26 -14.53
CA ASP A 120 -3.12 -11.35 -14.98
C ASP A 120 -1.81 -11.40 -14.14
N THR A 121 -0.92 -12.35 -14.44
CA THR A 121 0.32 -12.56 -13.68
C THR A 121 1.30 -11.38 -13.67
N LYS A 122 1.20 -10.44 -14.62
CA LYS A 122 2.08 -9.26 -14.67
C LYS A 122 1.66 -8.18 -13.65
N PHE A 123 0.43 -8.25 -13.16
CA PHE A 123 -0.14 -7.39 -12.13
C PHE A 123 0.04 -7.97 -10.72
N GLU A 124 0.74 -9.10 -10.60
CA GLU A 124 1.07 -9.74 -9.33
C GLU A 124 2.53 -9.48 -8.97
N HIS A 125 2.76 -8.93 -7.78
CA HIS A 125 4.06 -8.48 -7.33
C HIS A 125 4.41 -9.06 -5.96
N ASP A 126 5.70 -9.27 -5.72
CA ASP A 126 6.19 -9.80 -4.45
C ASP A 126 6.20 -8.72 -3.36
N THR A 127 6.29 -7.45 -3.76
CA THR A 127 6.35 -6.32 -2.82
C THR A 127 5.36 -5.23 -3.16
N LEU A 128 4.93 -4.49 -2.12
CA LEU A 128 4.06 -3.33 -2.29
C LEU A 128 4.72 -2.27 -3.18
N LEU A 129 6.02 -2.02 -2.99
CA LEU A 129 6.76 -1.06 -3.80
C LEU A 129 6.78 -1.44 -5.29
N GLN A 130 6.85 -2.73 -5.62
CA GLN A 130 6.76 -3.19 -7.01
C GLN A 130 5.37 -2.93 -7.61
N LEU A 131 4.31 -3.23 -6.86
CA LEU A 131 2.93 -2.94 -7.29
C LEU A 131 2.72 -1.44 -7.52
N LEU A 132 3.20 -0.59 -6.60
CA LEU A 132 3.06 0.87 -6.75
C LEU A 132 3.85 1.39 -7.94
N LYS A 133 5.11 0.94 -8.14
CA LYS A 133 5.90 1.33 -9.33
C LYS A 133 5.20 0.92 -10.62
N PHE A 134 4.70 -0.32 -10.67
CA PHE A 134 3.94 -0.79 -11.82
C PHE A 134 2.69 0.06 -12.06
N SER A 135 1.95 0.40 -11.00
CA SER A 135 0.72 1.19 -11.11
C SER A 135 0.98 2.63 -11.56
N VAL A 136 2.12 3.20 -11.21
CA VAL A 136 2.54 4.53 -11.69
C VAL A 136 3.02 4.46 -13.15
N ASP A 137 3.86 3.49 -13.49
CA ASP A 137 4.41 3.35 -14.86
C ASP A 137 3.31 3.03 -15.88
N ASP A 138 2.33 2.19 -15.51
CA ASP A 138 1.18 1.84 -16.36
C ASP A 138 0.28 3.06 -16.66
N TRP A 139 0.22 4.03 -15.74
CA TRP A 139 -0.46 5.32 -15.95
C TRP A 139 0.20 6.16 -17.03
N GLU A 140 1.51 6.33 -16.94
CA GLU A 140 2.26 7.15 -17.90
C GLU A 140 2.18 6.60 -19.33
N LEU A 141 1.93 5.30 -19.49
CA LEU A 141 1.77 4.64 -20.78
C LEU A 141 0.35 4.72 -21.36
N THR A 142 -0.65 5.08 -20.55
CA THR A 142 -2.07 5.13 -20.95
C THR A 142 -2.61 6.55 -21.13
N GLN A 143 -1.81 7.58 -20.84
CA GLN A 143 -2.08 8.99 -21.17
C GLN A 143 -1.45 9.44 -22.50
#